data_AF-A0A257ERA7-F1
#
_entry.id   AF-A0A257ERA7-F1
#
_cell.length_a   1.000
_cell.length_b   1.000
_cell.length_c   1.000
_cell.angle_alpha   90.00
_cell.angle_beta   90.00
_cell.angle_gamma   90.00
#
_symmetry.space_group_name_H-M   'P 1'
#
loop_
_entity.id
_entity.type
_entity.pdbx_description
1 polymer ?
#
loop_
_entity_poly.entity_id
_entity_poly.type
_entity_poly.pdbx_seq_one_letter_code
_entity_poly.pdbx_strand_id
1 'polypeptide(L)'
;MTLSLAAALVLASSGEAAPPAAPEVAEASIPALQAAMANGALSSRQLVAAYLARIAAYDQRGPRLNSIITLNPRALAEADALDRERAATGPRGPLHGIPVLVKDNFDTLDIPTSGGTLALATLRPTADAEQVARLRAAGAIILGKTAMHELAAGTITISSLSGQTRNPYDPMRSPGGSSGGTGAAVAASFAAVGMGSDTCGSIRVPSAFQNLFGLRATRGLGSRSGIIPLSDTQDVAGPLARSVADLAIVLDATMGEDKTDAVTLGANAHKPKSYLDSLTSDALKGARIGVVRAMFVANPEDTEAKPVYDAAVAQLKAAGAEVVEVELPGGLPAPAELNAGLYEFVADLARYLAAHPGAPVGSLKAIIDAGMHHDQLDTRFADSLAAPDRTSPAYAAVLARQAATRANVEALLAGSRLDALLYPTALGRPPVIGAENIANNCRLSASTGLPAIAIPAGFTPRGLPVGIELLGAAFSEPRLIALAHGWELQAKPRRAPFSTPPLVNGRSPGMQRGTTRINAGAAVATLSYRYDPLNARLQVAATTIGTGSAAPFALALHRSPDGKPGPVLAQLLGPGAKSGEADLRLDARARADLAAGRLYATLHSADQPLGAEHAVLVVK
;
A
#
# COMPACT_ATOMS: atom_id res chain seq x y z
N MET A 1 -13.22 80.64 33.91
CA MET A 1 -13.23 79.83 32.68
C MET A 1 -11.89 79.11 32.58
N THR A 2 -11.87 77.83 32.92
CA THR A 2 -10.72 76.92 32.76
C THR A 2 -11.30 75.55 32.42
N LEU A 3 -11.28 75.18 31.13
CA LEU A 3 -11.68 73.85 30.66
C LEU A 3 -10.47 72.91 30.77
N SER A 4 -10.61 71.83 31.53
CA SER A 4 -9.70 70.67 31.48
C SER A 4 -10.17 69.68 30.40
N LEU A 5 -9.26 69.32 29.49
CA LEU A 5 -9.45 68.28 28.49
C LEU A 5 -8.97 66.94 29.07
N ALA A 6 -9.85 65.96 29.22
CA ALA A 6 -9.49 64.59 29.60
C ALA A 6 -9.35 63.73 28.34
N ALA A 7 -8.16 63.19 28.10
CA ALA A 7 -7.90 62.21 27.03
C ALA A 7 -8.20 60.80 27.53
N ALA A 8 -9.14 60.10 26.89
CA ALA A 8 -9.43 58.70 27.14
C ALA A 8 -8.47 57.82 26.31
N LEU A 9 -7.65 57.03 27.00
CA LEU A 9 -6.75 56.04 26.40
C LEU A 9 -7.56 54.75 26.12
N VAL A 10 -7.80 54.46 24.85
CA VAL A 10 -8.40 53.17 24.42
C VAL A 10 -7.29 52.14 24.33
N LEU A 11 -7.23 51.23 25.30
CA LEU A 11 -6.40 50.02 25.24
C LEU A 11 -7.04 49.03 24.25
N ALA A 12 -6.48 48.95 23.04
CA ALA A 12 -6.81 47.88 22.12
C ALA A 12 -6.19 46.57 22.63
N SER A 13 -7.01 45.66 23.16
CA SER A 13 -6.59 44.29 23.43
C SER A 13 -6.33 43.58 22.10
N SER A 14 -5.06 43.33 21.78
CA SER A 14 -4.67 42.39 20.74
C SER A 14 -5.13 41.00 21.17
N GLY A 15 -6.32 40.58 20.74
CA GLY A 15 -6.79 39.22 20.90
C GLY A 15 -5.88 38.29 20.10
N GLU A 16 -5.05 37.53 20.79
CA GLU A 16 -4.25 36.46 20.19
C GLU A 16 -5.23 35.43 19.63
N ALA A 17 -5.32 35.33 18.30
CA ALA A 17 -6.22 34.40 17.64
C ALA A 17 -5.86 32.98 18.09
N ALA A 18 -6.86 32.19 18.49
CA ALA A 18 -6.65 30.80 18.86
C ALA A 18 -5.92 30.07 17.72
N PRO A 19 -4.91 29.23 18.02
CA PRO A 19 -4.16 28.55 16.98
C PRO A 19 -5.10 27.70 16.11
N PRO A 20 -4.86 27.65 14.79
CA PRO A 20 -5.67 26.84 13.88
C PRO A 20 -5.66 25.37 14.30
N ALA A 21 -6.80 24.68 14.14
CA ALA A 21 -6.92 23.28 14.52
C ALA A 21 -5.96 22.41 13.68
N ALA A 22 -5.23 21.52 14.35
CA ALA A 22 -4.33 20.57 13.69
C ALA A 22 -5.11 19.67 12.70
N PRO A 23 -4.59 19.41 11.50
CA PRO A 23 -5.23 18.49 10.56
C PRO A 23 -5.19 17.06 11.10
N GLU A 24 -6.23 16.27 10.80
CA GLU A 24 -6.17 14.81 10.91
C GLU A 24 -5.10 14.28 9.94
N VAL A 25 -4.19 13.44 10.45
CA VAL A 25 -3.05 12.93 9.67
C VAL A 25 -3.45 11.84 8.67
N ALA A 26 -4.60 11.19 8.89
CA ALA A 26 -5.16 10.25 7.93
C ALA A 26 -5.47 10.97 6.61
N GLU A 27 -4.91 10.44 5.52
CA GLU A 27 -5.05 10.98 4.16
C GLU A 27 -4.47 12.39 3.92
N ALA A 28 -3.81 13.01 4.91
CA ALA A 28 -3.10 14.26 4.69
C ALA A 28 -1.89 14.07 3.76
N SER A 29 -1.72 15.00 2.81
CA SER A 29 -0.56 15.06 1.91
C SER A 29 0.59 15.83 2.57
N ILE A 30 1.83 15.61 2.09
CA ILE A 30 3.02 16.33 2.56
C ILE A 30 2.84 17.85 2.40
N PRO A 31 2.33 18.40 1.27
CA PRO A 31 2.06 19.83 1.17
C PRO A 31 1.09 20.35 2.25
N ALA A 32 0.02 19.60 2.56
CA ALA A 32 -0.93 19.99 3.61
C ALA A 32 -0.30 19.95 5.01
N LEU A 33 0.51 18.92 5.29
CA LEU A 33 1.25 18.79 6.55
C LEU A 33 2.29 19.91 6.72
N GLN A 34 3.02 20.26 5.65
CA GLN A 34 3.95 21.39 5.68
C GLN A 34 3.24 22.73 5.88
N ALA A 35 2.10 22.95 5.24
CA ALA A 35 1.31 24.16 5.44
C ALA A 35 0.82 24.30 6.89
N ALA A 36 0.37 23.19 7.50
CA ALA A 36 -0.02 23.16 8.91
C ALA A 36 1.17 23.37 9.86
N MET A 37 2.37 22.89 9.51
CA MET A 37 3.58 23.19 10.29
C MET A 37 4.07 24.62 10.12
N ALA A 38 3.92 25.20 8.93
CA ALA A 38 4.33 26.57 8.65
C ALA A 38 3.43 27.62 9.35
N ASN A 39 2.14 27.33 9.53
CA ASN A 39 1.19 28.24 10.18
C ASN A 39 1.00 27.97 11.69
N GLY A 40 1.76 27.04 12.27
CA GLY A 40 1.71 26.71 13.70
C GLY A 40 0.51 25.85 14.14
N ALA A 41 -0.33 25.36 13.22
CA ALA A 41 -1.42 24.42 13.54
C ALA A 41 -0.90 23.06 14.04
N LEU A 42 0.31 22.69 13.63
CA LEU A 42 0.92 21.38 13.88
C LEU A 42 2.43 21.54 14.05
N SER A 43 3.05 20.78 14.94
CA SER A 43 4.51 20.62 14.98
C SER A 43 4.93 19.25 14.44
N SER A 44 6.19 19.08 14.05
CA SER A 44 6.72 17.76 13.68
C SER A 44 6.57 16.77 14.84
N ARG A 45 6.83 17.19 16.08
CA ARG A 45 6.63 16.37 17.28
C ARG A 45 5.19 15.86 17.42
N GLN A 46 4.21 16.72 17.16
CA GLN A 46 2.78 16.37 17.18
C GLN A 46 2.42 15.44 16.02
N LEU A 47 2.96 15.70 14.83
CA LEU A 47 2.78 14.86 13.64
C LEU A 47 3.30 13.44 13.87
N VAL A 48 4.52 13.28 14.37
CA VAL A 48 5.09 11.97 14.71
C VAL A 48 4.25 11.28 15.79
N ALA A 49 3.82 12.00 16.83
CA ALA A 49 2.96 11.43 17.87
C ALA A 49 1.62 10.92 17.32
N ALA A 50 1.01 11.64 16.38
CA ALA A 50 -0.23 11.24 15.73
C ALA A 50 -0.06 9.95 14.92
N TYR A 51 1.02 9.82 14.14
CA TYR A 51 1.31 8.58 13.43
C TYR A 51 1.62 7.40 14.36
N LEU A 52 2.40 7.61 15.43
CA LEU A 52 2.67 6.57 16.43
C LEU A 52 1.37 6.10 17.13
N ALA A 53 0.42 7.01 17.40
CA ALA A 53 -0.88 6.65 17.95
C ALA A 53 -1.68 5.76 16.97
N ARG A 54 -1.64 6.04 15.67
CA ARG A 54 -2.28 5.21 14.64
C ARG A 54 -1.65 3.82 14.56
N ILE A 55 -0.32 3.74 14.57
CA ILE A 55 0.40 2.46 14.59
C ILE A 55 0.02 1.64 15.81
N ALA A 56 0.02 2.25 17.00
CA ALA A 56 -0.35 1.58 18.25
C ALA A 56 -1.81 1.08 18.25
N ALA A 57 -2.73 1.80 17.59
CA ALA A 57 -4.13 1.43 17.50
C ALA A 57 -4.40 0.27 16.52
N TYR A 58 -3.64 0.18 15.43
CA TYR A 58 -4.03 -0.62 14.27
C TYR A 58 -3.01 -1.66 13.77
N ASP A 59 -1.72 -1.50 14.05
CA ASP A 59 -0.70 -2.39 13.47
C ASP A 59 -0.67 -3.75 14.17
N GLN A 60 -0.58 -3.76 15.50
CA GLN A 60 -0.56 -4.97 16.32
C GLN A 60 -1.88 -5.21 17.08
N ARG A 61 -2.81 -4.24 16.98
CA ARG A 61 -4.16 -4.25 17.59
C ARG A 61 -5.20 -4.00 16.49
N GLY A 62 -6.49 -3.99 16.84
CA GLY A 62 -7.56 -3.73 15.87
C GLY A 62 -7.51 -4.73 14.70
N PRO A 63 -7.23 -4.29 13.46
CA PRO A 63 -7.11 -5.16 12.29
C PRO A 63 -5.81 -5.99 12.24
N ARG A 64 -4.84 -5.73 13.14
CA ARG A 64 -3.55 -6.44 13.23
C ARG A 64 -2.80 -6.48 11.89
N LEU A 65 -2.60 -5.33 11.27
CA LEU A 65 -1.95 -5.24 9.96
C LEU A 65 -0.54 -5.84 9.93
N ASN A 66 0.18 -5.79 11.04
CA ASN A 66 1.51 -6.37 11.19
C ASN A 66 2.47 -5.92 10.08
N SER A 67 2.55 -4.61 9.90
CA SER A 67 3.25 -3.93 8.83
C SER A 67 4.54 -3.25 9.28
N ILE A 68 4.79 -3.15 10.59
CA ILE A 68 5.98 -2.54 11.19
C ILE A 68 6.84 -3.62 11.86
N ILE A 69 8.14 -3.66 11.54
CA ILE A 69 9.12 -4.53 12.23
C ILE A 69 9.69 -3.82 13.45
N THR A 70 10.15 -2.58 13.29
CA THR A 70 10.78 -1.84 14.39
C THR A 70 10.52 -0.34 14.22
N LEU A 71 10.12 0.32 15.29
CA LEU A 71 9.98 1.78 15.33
C LEU A 71 11.29 2.42 15.77
N ASN A 72 11.59 3.61 15.24
CA ASN A 72 12.72 4.41 15.68
C ASN A 72 12.45 4.95 17.10
N PRO A 73 13.22 4.53 18.13
CA PRO A 73 13.01 5.00 19.50
C PRO A 73 13.31 6.49 19.68
N ARG A 74 14.04 7.10 18.74
CA ARG A 74 14.42 8.52 18.76
C ARG A 74 13.52 9.41 17.91
N ALA A 75 12.51 8.88 17.21
CA ALA A 75 11.68 9.63 16.28
C ALA A 75 11.10 10.92 16.88
N LEU A 76 10.66 10.86 18.14
CA LEU A 76 10.11 12.02 18.84
C LEU A 76 11.16 13.08 19.16
N ALA A 77 12.36 12.66 19.58
CA ALA A 77 13.47 13.58 19.85
C ALA A 77 14.04 14.20 18.56
N GLU A 78 14.07 13.43 17.47
CA GLU A 78 14.41 13.93 16.13
C GLU A 78 13.39 14.98 15.66
N ALA A 79 12.10 14.73 15.90
CA ALA A 79 11.03 15.69 15.61
C ALA A 79 11.19 16.99 16.41
N ASP A 80 11.47 16.90 17.71
CA ASP A 80 11.72 18.07 18.56
C ASP A 80 12.93 18.88 18.06
N ALA A 81 13.97 18.21 17.53
CA ALA A 81 15.14 18.87 16.95
C ALA A 81 14.80 19.61 15.65
N LEU A 82 14.01 18.98 14.77
CA LEU A 82 13.57 19.59 13.51
C LEU A 82 12.57 20.74 13.74
N ASP A 83 11.74 20.68 14.78
CA ASP A 83 10.89 21.80 15.20
C ASP A 83 11.75 22.99 15.66
N ARG A 84 12.80 22.76 16.46
CA ARG A 84 13.76 23.83 16.85
C ARG A 84 14.49 24.40 15.63
N GLU A 85 14.94 23.55 14.72
CA GLU A 85 15.61 23.98 13.50
C GLU A 85 14.68 24.82 12.61
N ARG A 86 13.42 24.39 12.43
CA ARG A 86 12.41 25.16 11.69
C ARG A 86 12.26 26.56 12.27
N ALA A 87 12.21 26.69 13.59
CA ALA A 87 12.08 27.98 14.26
C ALA A 87 13.36 28.85 14.14
N ALA A 88 14.54 28.23 14.13
CA ALA A 88 15.81 28.95 14.11
C ALA A 88 16.27 29.37 12.71
N THR A 89 16.15 28.48 11.71
CA THR A 89 16.73 28.65 10.37
C THR A 89 15.75 28.40 9.23
N GLY A 90 14.50 28.03 9.53
CA GLY A 90 13.52 27.61 8.54
C GLY A 90 13.65 26.13 8.14
N PRO A 91 12.71 25.61 7.33
CA PRO A 91 12.72 24.22 6.90
C PRO A 91 13.79 23.95 5.84
N ARG A 92 14.40 22.75 5.87
CA ARG A 92 15.33 22.27 4.83
C ARG A 92 14.68 22.05 3.45
N GLY A 93 13.36 21.92 3.43
CA GLY A 93 12.58 21.65 2.23
C GLY A 93 11.25 20.96 2.55
N PRO A 94 10.55 20.40 1.55
CA PRO A 94 9.23 19.80 1.72
C PRO A 94 9.19 18.59 2.68
N LEU A 95 10.33 17.93 2.92
CA LEU A 95 10.41 16.78 3.83
C LEU A 95 10.79 17.16 5.27
N HIS A 96 11.02 18.44 5.57
CA HIS A 96 11.44 18.88 6.91
C HIS A 96 10.41 18.52 7.99
N GLY A 97 10.78 17.64 8.91
CA GLY A 97 9.91 17.15 9.98
C GLY A 97 8.85 16.13 9.54
N ILE A 98 8.92 15.62 8.31
CA ILE A 98 7.97 14.64 7.77
C ILE A 98 8.41 13.21 8.13
N PRO A 99 7.56 12.40 8.77
CA PRO A 99 7.87 11.01 9.06
C PRO A 99 7.70 10.11 7.82
N VAL A 100 8.74 9.29 7.58
CA VAL A 100 8.85 8.34 6.47
C VAL A 100 9.13 6.95 7.05
N LEU A 101 8.46 5.94 6.52
CA LEU A 101 8.78 4.54 6.81
C LEU A 101 9.67 3.97 5.71
N VAL A 102 10.65 3.15 6.06
CA VAL A 102 11.52 2.50 5.07
C VAL A 102 11.40 1.00 5.20
N LYS A 103 11.45 0.28 4.08
CA LYS A 103 11.45 -1.18 4.08
C LYS A 103 12.66 -1.72 4.85
N ASP A 104 12.49 -2.87 5.49
CA ASP A 104 13.50 -3.47 6.36
C ASP A 104 14.76 -4.02 5.66
N ASN A 105 14.88 -3.82 4.35
CA ASN A 105 16.11 -4.06 3.61
C ASN A 105 16.93 -2.79 3.35
N PHE A 106 16.52 -1.63 3.86
CA PHE A 106 17.32 -0.41 3.79
C PHE A 106 18.16 -0.26 5.04
N ASP A 107 19.46 -0.06 4.88
CA ASP A 107 20.38 0.20 5.97
C ASP A 107 20.05 1.49 6.70
N THR A 108 20.07 1.40 8.03
CA THR A 108 19.89 2.51 8.95
C THR A 108 20.94 2.39 10.04
N LEU A 109 21.65 3.46 10.34
CA LEU A 109 22.69 3.47 11.38
C LEU A 109 22.13 3.16 12.78
N ASP A 110 20.86 3.50 13.03
CA ASP A 110 20.27 3.55 14.37
C ASP A 110 19.19 2.49 14.63
N ILE A 111 18.72 1.80 13.60
CA ILE A 111 17.69 0.74 13.68
C ILE A 111 18.24 -0.50 12.96
N PRO A 112 17.94 -1.75 13.40
CA PRO A 112 18.41 -2.92 12.68
C PRO A 112 17.92 -2.96 11.23
N THR A 113 18.64 -3.69 10.39
CA THR A 113 18.21 -4.08 9.04
C THR A 113 18.26 -5.58 8.98
N SER A 114 17.10 -6.25 9.03
CA SER A 114 17.09 -7.71 9.06
C SER A 114 16.65 -8.33 7.73
N GLY A 115 16.16 -7.54 6.77
CA GLY A 115 15.54 -8.07 5.56
C GLY A 115 14.35 -8.98 5.86
N GLY A 116 13.70 -8.83 7.03
CA GLY A 116 12.66 -9.73 7.53
C GLY A 116 13.13 -11.11 8.00
N THR A 117 14.42 -11.45 7.94
CA THR A 117 14.89 -12.77 8.42
C THR A 117 15.29 -12.75 9.89
N LEU A 118 15.02 -13.84 10.63
CA LEU A 118 15.53 -14.04 11.99
C LEU A 118 17.07 -14.05 12.03
N ALA A 119 17.72 -14.52 10.97
CA ALA A 119 19.19 -14.63 10.91
C ALA A 119 19.90 -13.27 10.97
N LEU A 120 19.21 -12.19 10.63
CA LEU A 120 19.74 -10.82 10.63
C LEU A 120 18.98 -9.90 11.60
N ALA A 121 18.16 -10.45 12.50
CA ALA A 121 17.30 -9.67 13.41
C ALA A 121 18.06 -8.64 14.26
N THR A 122 19.36 -8.89 14.48
CA THR A 122 20.25 -8.03 15.26
C THR A 122 21.30 -7.29 14.42
N LEU A 123 21.30 -7.44 13.09
CA LEU A 123 22.26 -6.76 12.22
C LEU A 123 22.09 -5.24 12.35
N ARG A 124 23.16 -4.56 12.77
CA ARG A 124 23.24 -3.10 12.85
C ARG A 124 24.23 -2.59 11.80
N PRO A 125 23.74 -1.97 10.72
CA PRO A 125 24.58 -1.30 9.76
C PRO A 125 25.43 -0.20 10.39
N THR A 126 26.60 0.07 9.82
CA THR A 126 27.51 1.14 10.26
C THR A 126 27.27 2.47 9.55
N ALA A 127 26.33 2.49 8.59
CA ALA A 127 25.93 3.67 7.84
C ALA A 127 24.46 3.53 7.41
N ASP A 128 23.84 4.66 7.08
CA ASP A 128 22.55 4.66 6.39
C ASP A 128 22.75 4.21 4.93
N ALA A 129 21.75 3.56 4.35
CA ALA A 129 21.63 3.45 2.90
C ALA A 129 21.62 4.85 2.27
N GLU A 130 22.17 5.00 1.06
CA GLU A 130 22.31 6.32 0.43
C GLU A 130 20.96 7.06 0.33
N GLN A 131 19.89 6.34 0.00
CA GLN A 131 18.55 6.95 -0.06
C GLN A 131 18.02 7.37 1.33
N VAL A 132 18.37 6.64 2.39
CA VAL A 132 18.01 7.01 3.76
C VAL A 132 18.79 8.26 4.20
N ALA A 133 20.09 8.31 3.90
CA ALA A 133 20.93 9.47 4.18
C ALA A 133 20.38 10.73 3.49
N ARG A 134 19.97 10.61 2.21
CA ARG A 134 19.33 11.71 1.46
C ARG A 134 18.01 12.16 2.05
N LEU A 135 17.16 11.23 2.49
CA LEU A 135 15.91 11.56 3.17
C LEU A 135 16.17 12.36 4.46
N ARG A 136 17.12 11.90 5.29
CA ARG A 136 17.51 12.62 6.52
C ARG A 136 18.13 13.98 6.21
N ALA A 137 18.94 14.09 5.16
CA ALA A 137 19.50 15.37 4.70
C ALA A 137 18.40 16.36 4.30
N ALA A 138 17.33 15.89 3.64
CA ALA A 138 16.13 16.67 3.33
C ALA A 138 15.23 16.99 4.54
N GLY A 139 15.62 16.53 5.75
CA GLY A 139 14.91 16.79 7.00
C GLY A 139 13.80 15.79 7.31
N ALA A 140 13.72 14.66 6.61
CA ALA A 140 12.77 13.60 6.93
C ALA A 140 13.15 12.86 8.22
N ILE A 141 12.15 12.35 8.93
CA ILE A 141 12.31 11.50 10.11
C ILE A 141 12.06 10.06 9.69
N ILE A 142 13.05 9.19 9.83
CA ILE A 142 12.84 7.75 9.63
C ILE A 142 12.07 7.22 10.83
N LEU A 143 10.77 6.98 10.65
CA LEU A 143 9.85 6.58 11.72
C LEU A 143 10.09 5.14 12.16
N GLY A 144 10.57 4.28 11.26
CA GLY A 144 10.77 2.86 11.52
C GLY A 144 10.96 2.04 10.25
N LYS A 145 11.11 0.73 10.44
CA LYS A 145 11.29 -0.30 9.42
C LYS A 145 9.97 -1.04 9.20
N THR A 146 9.55 -1.19 7.95
CA THR A 146 8.31 -1.92 7.61
C THR A 146 8.59 -3.36 7.26
N ALA A 147 7.64 -4.23 7.60
CA ALA A 147 7.62 -5.63 7.23
C ALA A 147 7.76 -5.81 5.71
N MET A 148 8.41 -6.90 5.34
CA MET A 148 8.64 -7.27 3.96
C MET A 148 8.52 -8.78 3.78
N HIS A 149 8.35 -9.21 2.54
CA HIS A 149 8.62 -10.61 2.25
C HIS A 149 10.12 -10.87 2.44
N GLU A 150 10.45 -11.92 3.19
CA GLU A 150 11.80 -12.18 3.67
C GLU A 150 12.83 -12.18 2.53
N LEU A 151 13.93 -11.44 2.75
CA LEU A 151 15.02 -11.18 1.80
C LEU A 151 14.56 -10.70 0.42
N ALA A 152 13.38 -10.07 0.34
CA ALA A 152 12.70 -9.66 -0.88
C ALA A 152 12.37 -10.83 -1.84
N ALA A 153 12.46 -12.08 -1.37
CA ALA A 153 12.41 -13.28 -2.17
C ALA A 153 10.98 -13.78 -2.51
N GLY A 154 9.98 -12.89 -2.47
CA GLY A 154 8.60 -13.24 -2.79
C GLY A 154 7.64 -12.07 -2.64
N THR A 155 6.35 -12.32 -2.84
CA THR A 155 5.38 -11.26 -3.19
C THR A 155 4.12 -11.27 -2.33
N ILE A 156 4.10 -12.03 -1.23
CA ILE A 156 2.93 -12.13 -0.34
C ILE A 156 3.15 -11.48 1.05
N THR A 157 4.36 -10.98 1.31
CA THR A 157 4.81 -10.34 2.56
C THR A 157 4.57 -11.19 3.80
N ILE A 158 5.39 -12.23 3.91
CA ILE A 158 5.54 -13.10 5.08
C ILE A 158 7.04 -13.26 5.34
N SER A 159 7.43 -13.37 6.61
CA SER A 159 8.84 -13.50 6.98
C SER A 159 9.00 -14.25 8.29
N SER A 160 10.16 -14.87 8.50
CA SER A 160 10.49 -15.55 9.75
C SER A 160 10.53 -14.59 10.95
N LEU A 161 10.92 -13.32 10.76
CA LEU A 161 10.98 -12.35 11.87
C LEU A 161 9.61 -11.76 12.22
N SER A 162 8.82 -11.35 11.22
CA SER A 162 7.59 -10.58 11.45
C SER A 162 6.32 -11.39 11.27
N GLY A 163 6.38 -12.56 10.64
CA GLY A 163 5.18 -13.28 10.19
C GLY A 163 4.43 -12.54 9.07
N GLN A 164 3.14 -12.82 8.93
CA GLN A 164 2.30 -12.33 7.82
C GLN A 164 1.82 -10.88 8.05
N THR A 165 2.08 -10.00 7.09
CA THR A 165 1.42 -8.68 6.99
C THR A 165 0.04 -8.81 6.34
N ARG A 166 -0.94 -7.99 6.74
CA ARG A 166 -2.31 -8.03 6.24
C ARG A 166 -2.65 -6.78 5.42
N ASN A 167 -3.55 -6.96 4.46
CA ASN A 167 -4.07 -5.87 3.63
C ASN A 167 -5.10 -5.01 4.41
N PRO A 168 -4.92 -3.70 4.60
CA PRO A 168 -5.90 -2.83 5.26
C PRO A 168 -7.28 -2.73 4.57
N TYR A 169 -7.41 -3.06 3.28
CA TYR A 169 -8.74 -3.14 2.63
C TYR A 169 -9.48 -4.43 2.92
N ASP A 170 -8.78 -5.48 3.36
CA ASP A 170 -9.33 -6.72 3.87
C ASP A 170 -8.25 -7.50 4.63
N PRO A 171 -8.21 -7.44 5.98
CA PRO A 171 -7.21 -8.13 6.78
C PRO A 171 -7.03 -9.65 6.54
N MET A 172 -7.93 -10.31 5.79
CA MET A 172 -7.77 -11.71 5.39
C MET A 172 -6.91 -11.90 4.14
N ARG A 173 -6.43 -10.82 3.52
CA ARG A 173 -5.75 -10.84 2.22
C ARG A 173 -4.31 -10.40 2.31
N SER A 174 -3.52 -10.91 1.37
CA SER A 174 -2.13 -10.49 1.19
C SER A 174 -2.07 -9.01 0.76
N PRO A 175 -1.10 -8.25 1.27
CA PRO A 175 -0.90 -6.88 0.85
C PRO A 175 -0.14 -6.74 -0.48
N GLY A 176 0.24 -7.84 -1.13
CA GLY A 176 1.29 -7.84 -2.15
C GLY A 176 2.67 -7.91 -1.50
N GLY A 177 3.73 -7.73 -2.29
CA GLY A 177 5.09 -7.79 -1.77
C GLY A 177 6.15 -7.66 -2.87
N SER A 178 7.44 -7.61 -2.51
CA SER A 178 7.96 -7.77 -1.14
C SER A 178 7.82 -6.55 -0.24
N SER A 179 7.50 -5.34 -0.76
CA SER A 179 7.30 -4.13 0.07
C SER A 179 5.86 -4.02 0.61
N GLY A 180 5.23 -5.14 0.96
CA GLY A 180 3.82 -5.16 1.37
C GLY A 180 3.57 -4.50 2.72
N GLY A 181 4.52 -4.54 3.66
CA GLY A 181 4.43 -3.77 4.91
C GLY A 181 4.49 -2.28 4.65
N THR A 182 5.37 -1.82 3.75
CA THR A 182 5.40 -0.41 3.32
C THR A 182 4.06 0.00 2.71
N GLY A 183 3.53 -0.79 1.77
CA GLY A 183 2.23 -0.52 1.15
C GLY A 183 1.08 -0.49 2.18
N ALA A 184 0.99 -1.48 3.06
CA ALA A 184 -0.04 -1.54 4.10
C ALA A 184 0.06 -0.35 5.06
N ALA A 185 1.27 0.00 5.52
CA ALA A 185 1.49 1.12 6.43
C ALA A 185 1.12 2.47 5.80
N VAL A 186 1.50 2.72 4.54
CA VAL A 186 1.16 3.96 3.84
C VAL A 186 -0.33 4.06 3.55
N ALA A 187 -0.98 2.97 3.13
CA ALA A 187 -2.44 2.94 2.91
C ALA A 187 -3.23 3.13 4.20
N ALA A 188 -2.71 2.63 5.33
CA ALA A 188 -3.26 2.83 6.67
C ALA A 188 -2.90 4.20 7.29
N SER A 189 -2.20 5.08 6.57
CA SER A 189 -1.71 6.37 7.09
C SER A 189 -0.90 6.21 8.39
N PHE A 190 0.07 5.30 8.43
CA PHE A 190 1.05 5.15 9.52
C PHE A 190 2.29 6.04 9.33
N ALA A 191 2.45 6.63 8.16
CA ALA A 191 3.41 7.67 7.84
C ALA A 191 2.92 8.48 6.63
N ALA A 192 3.58 9.60 6.36
CA ALA A 192 3.24 10.42 5.20
C ALA A 192 3.49 9.64 3.89
N VAL A 193 4.63 8.95 3.80
CA VAL A 193 5.09 8.16 2.64
C VAL A 193 5.95 6.99 3.13
N GLY A 194 6.26 6.06 2.23
CA GLY A 194 7.18 4.98 2.52
C GLY A 194 8.13 4.64 1.37
N MET A 195 9.27 4.04 1.70
CA MET A 195 10.26 3.56 0.72
C MET A 195 10.21 2.04 0.61
N GLY A 196 10.14 1.54 -0.62
CA GLY A 196 10.24 0.13 -0.95
C GLY A 196 11.38 -0.15 -1.92
N SER A 197 11.61 -1.44 -2.20
CA SER A 197 12.51 -1.89 -3.26
C SER A 197 11.76 -2.77 -4.26
N ASP A 198 12.20 -2.79 -5.51
CA ASP A 198 11.60 -3.53 -6.62
C ASP A 198 12.66 -4.28 -7.42
N THR A 199 12.59 -5.61 -7.39
CA THR A 199 13.32 -6.50 -8.31
C THR A 199 12.40 -7.02 -9.41
N CYS A 200 11.18 -7.40 -9.01
CA CYS A 200 10.08 -7.78 -9.89
C CYS A 200 8.75 -7.46 -9.18
N GLY A 201 8.32 -6.22 -9.27
CA GLY A 201 6.99 -5.77 -8.84
C GLY A 201 6.91 -5.41 -7.36
N SER A 202 8.02 -5.43 -6.62
CA SER A 202 7.98 -5.26 -5.17
C SER A 202 7.67 -3.84 -4.68
N ILE A 203 7.64 -2.82 -5.54
CA ILE A 203 7.00 -1.51 -5.26
C ILE A 203 5.60 -1.48 -5.86
N ARG A 204 5.46 -1.98 -7.08
CA ARG A 204 4.27 -1.83 -7.92
C ARG A 204 3.11 -2.71 -7.45
N VAL A 205 3.33 -3.99 -7.15
CA VAL A 205 2.31 -4.94 -6.68
C VAL A 205 1.70 -4.51 -5.34
N PRO A 206 2.48 -4.15 -4.30
CA PRO A 206 1.90 -3.54 -3.11
C PRO A 206 1.09 -2.29 -3.43
N SER A 207 1.56 -1.42 -4.32
CA SER A 207 0.83 -0.19 -4.65
C SER A 207 -0.54 -0.48 -5.28
N ALA A 208 -0.60 -1.45 -6.20
CA ALA A 208 -1.84 -1.89 -6.85
C ALA A 208 -2.83 -2.51 -5.85
N PHE A 209 -2.36 -3.34 -4.93
CA PHE A 209 -3.19 -4.00 -3.91
C PHE A 209 -3.49 -3.14 -2.68
N GLN A 210 -2.92 -1.94 -2.60
CA GLN A 210 -3.11 -1.00 -1.49
C GLN A 210 -3.70 0.36 -1.91
N ASN A 211 -4.12 0.51 -3.18
CA ASN A 211 -4.67 1.76 -3.72
C ASN A 211 -3.72 2.95 -3.53
N LEU A 212 -2.44 2.73 -3.86
CA LEU A 212 -1.36 3.71 -3.78
C LEU A 212 -0.75 3.97 -5.16
N PHE A 213 -0.01 5.06 -5.25
CA PHE A 213 0.94 5.30 -6.31
C PHE A 213 2.31 4.75 -5.90
N GLY A 214 3.01 4.10 -6.83
CA GLY A 214 4.37 3.61 -6.58
C GLY A 214 5.21 3.66 -7.83
N LEU A 215 6.43 4.20 -7.73
CA LEU A 215 7.32 4.39 -8.88
C LEU A 215 8.56 3.53 -8.75
N ARG A 216 8.74 2.66 -9.76
CA ARG A 216 10.00 2.00 -10.09
C ARG A 216 10.73 2.90 -11.08
N ALA A 217 11.82 3.50 -10.63
CA ALA A 217 12.64 4.36 -11.48
C ALA A 217 13.39 3.56 -12.54
N THR A 218 13.92 4.27 -13.54
CA THR A 218 14.91 3.74 -14.47
C THR A 218 16.07 3.15 -13.67
N ARG A 219 16.50 1.94 -14.02
CA ARG A 219 17.67 1.32 -13.37
C ARG A 219 18.88 2.24 -13.57
N GLY A 220 19.46 2.69 -12.47
CA GLY A 220 20.56 3.65 -12.46
C GLY A 220 20.19 5.06 -12.02
N LEU A 221 18.91 5.42 -11.92
CA LEU A 221 18.54 6.79 -11.51
C LEU A 221 18.69 7.05 -10.01
N GLY A 222 18.58 6.01 -9.19
CA GLY A 222 18.75 6.07 -7.73
C GLY A 222 19.66 4.97 -7.22
N SER A 223 20.42 5.27 -6.17
CA SER A 223 21.38 4.36 -5.56
C SER A 223 20.73 3.14 -4.90
N ARG A 224 21.45 2.02 -4.93
CA ARG A 224 21.13 0.76 -4.24
C ARG A 224 22.10 0.49 -3.08
N SER A 225 23.03 1.40 -2.81
CA SER A 225 23.99 1.27 -1.71
C SER A 225 23.28 1.17 -0.37
N GLY A 226 23.68 0.19 0.43
CA GLY A 226 23.07 -0.12 1.72
C GLY A 226 21.67 -0.74 1.62
N ILE A 227 21.35 -1.44 0.53
CA ILE A 227 20.09 -2.19 0.40
C ILE A 227 20.39 -3.68 0.30
N ILE A 228 19.76 -4.52 1.12
CA ILE A 228 19.87 -5.99 0.99
C ILE A 228 19.37 -6.38 -0.41
N PRO A 229 20.22 -6.99 -1.25
CA PRO A 229 19.93 -7.21 -2.66
C PRO A 229 19.14 -8.49 -2.89
N LEU A 230 18.51 -8.56 -4.06
CA LEU A 230 18.02 -9.79 -4.67
C LEU A 230 18.65 -10.03 -6.05
N SER A 231 18.90 -8.96 -6.82
CA SER A 231 19.41 -9.03 -8.18
C SER A 231 19.96 -7.66 -8.59
N ASP A 232 21.28 -7.50 -8.63
CA ASP A 232 21.89 -6.22 -9.03
C ASP A 232 21.52 -5.77 -10.46
N THR A 233 21.11 -6.67 -11.36
CA THR A 233 20.69 -6.26 -12.72
C THR A 233 19.28 -5.70 -12.76
N GLN A 234 18.49 -5.85 -11.68
CA GLN A 234 17.08 -5.50 -11.65
C GLN A 234 16.66 -4.65 -10.45
N ASP A 235 17.44 -4.63 -9.37
CA ASP A 235 17.05 -3.95 -8.14
C ASP A 235 17.00 -2.43 -8.33
N VAL A 236 15.90 -1.86 -7.87
CA VAL A 236 15.75 -0.41 -7.65
C VAL A 236 15.08 -0.17 -6.30
N ALA A 237 15.22 1.05 -5.78
CA ALA A 237 14.44 1.54 -4.67
C ALA A 237 13.57 2.73 -5.11
N GLY A 238 12.44 2.91 -4.45
CA GLY A 238 11.49 3.96 -4.82
C GLY A 238 10.33 4.11 -3.83
N PRO A 239 9.61 5.24 -3.94
CA PRO A 239 8.55 5.57 -3.01
C PRO A 239 7.22 4.87 -3.30
N LEU A 240 6.43 4.70 -2.25
CA LEU A 240 5.01 4.39 -2.25
C LEU A 240 4.27 5.53 -1.53
N ALA A 241 3.25 6.10 -2.18
CA ALA A 241 2.55 7.28 -1.68
C ALA A 241 1.04 7.23 -1.95
N ARG A 242 0.27 7.98 -1.17
CA ARG A 242 -1.18 8.14 -1.37
C ARG A 242 -1.52 9.16 -2.45
N SER A 243 -0.57 10.03 -2.82
CA SER A 243 -0.72 11.01 -3.89
C SER A 243 0.51 11.09 -4.80
N VAL A 244 0.34 11.60 -6.02
CA VAL A 244 1.44 11.78 -6.97
C VAL A 244 2.39 12.90 -6.53
N ALA A 245 1.85 13.94 -5.88
CA ALA A 245 2.67 15.03 -5.34
C ALA A 245 3.63 14.53 -4.24
N ASP A 246 3.14 13.70 -3.32
CA ASP A 246 3.97 13.11 -2.26
C ASP A 246 5.06 12.20 -2.85
N LEU A 247 4.72 11.45 -3.91
CA LEU A 247 5.66 10.63 -4.65
C LEU A 247 6.80 11.48 -5.24
N ALA A 248 6.46 12.58 -5.93
CA ALA A 248 7.42 13.49 -6.56
C ALA A 248 8.36 14.16 -5.54
N ILE A 249 7.84 14.57 -4.38
CA ILE A 249 8.65 15.14 -3.28
C ILE A 249 9.73 14.16 -2.82
N VAL A 250 9.40 12.88 -2.70
CA VAL A 250 10.37 11.87 -2.27
C VAL A 250 11.41 11.62 -3.35
N LEU A 251 11.01 11.58 -4.63
CA LEU A 251 11.94 11.40 -5.75
C LEU A 251 12.97 12.53 -5.85
N ASP A 252 12.58 13.78 -5.56
CA ASP A 252 13.50 14.91 -5.51
C ASP A 252 14.64 14.68 -4.51
N ALA A 253 14.31 14.11 -3.35
CA ALA A 253 15.27 13.81 -2.31
C ALA A 253 16.15 12.60 -2.66
N THR A 254 15.58 11.52 -3.17
CA THR A 254 16.28 10.23 -3.23
C THR A 254 17.03 9.97 -4.54
N MET A 255 16.58 10.53 -5.67
CA MET A 255 17.18 10.27 -6.99
C MET A 255 18.47 11.06 -7.21
N GLY A 256 19.38 10.51 -8.00
CA GLY A 256 20.67 11.13 -8.35
C GLY A 256 21.86 10.18 -8.17
N GLU A 257 23.00 10.59 -8.72
CA GLU A 257 24.26 9.82 -8.73
C GLU A 257 24.79 9.55 -7.33
N ASP A 258 25.31 8.34 -7.12
CA ASP A 258 26.07 7.90 -5.96
C ASP A 258 27.36 7.24 -6.45
N LYS A 259 28.51 7.79 -6.03
CA LYS A 259 29.82 7.31 -6.46
C LYS A 259 30.16 5.90 -5.95
N THR A 260 29.45 5.44 -4.92
CA THR A 260 29.61 4.08 -4.37
C THR A 260 28.77 3.05 -5.11
N ASP A 261 27.80 3.49 -5.92
CA ASP A 261 26.98 2.64 -6.78
C ASP A 261 27.22 2.95 -8.26
N ALA A 262 28.08 2.15 -8.90
CA ALA A 262 28.51 2.34 -10.28
C ALA A 262 27.35 2.40 -11.30
N VAL A 263 26.18 1.82 -11.02
CA VAL A 263 25.04 1.89 -11.95
C VAL A 263 24.44 3.29 -12.04
N THR A 264 24.76 4.17 -11.08
CA THR A 264 24.21 5.52 -10.99
C THR A 264 25.11 6.61 -11.57
N LEU A 265 26.29 6.24 -12.07
CA LEU A 265 27.19 7.18 -12.71
C LEU A 265 26.50 7.83 -13.93
N GLY A 266 26.44 9.16 -13.95
CA GLY A 266 25.74 9.95 -14.97
C GLY A 266 24.25 10.20 -14.67
N ALA A 267 23.67 9.66 -13.60
CA ALA A 267 22.25 9.81 -13.29
C ALA A 267 21.81 11.29 -13.14
N ASN A 268 22.70 12.16 -12.66
CA ASN A 268 22.41 13.59 -12.51
C ASN A 268 22.15 14.30 -13.84
N ALA A 269 22.64 13.78 -14.98
CA ALA A 269 22.34 14.33 -16.30
C ALA A 269 20.89 14.05 -16.74
N HIS A 270 20.24 13.07 -16.11
CA HIS A 270 18.88 12.65 -16.43
C HIS A 270 17.86 13.07 -15.36
N LYS A 271 18.31 13.39 -14.15
CA LYS A 271 17.45 13.90 -13.07
C LYS A 271 16.97 15.32 -13.42
N PRO A 272 15.65 15.60 -13.42
CA PRO A 272 15.16 16.98 -13.56
C PRO A 272 15.55 17.82 -12.34
N LYS A 273 15.41 19.14 -12.45
CA LYS A 273 15.59 20.03 -11.28
C LYS A 273 14.63 19.65 -10.14
N SER A 274 13.37 19.40 -10.48
CA SER A 274 12.37 18.85 -9.58
C SER A 274 11.34 18.03 -10.34
N TYR A 275 10.90 16.92 -9.76
CA TYR A 275 9.77 16.13 -10.24
C TYR A 275 8.42 16.82 -9.96
N LEU A 276 8.36 17.77 -9.02
CA LEU A 276 7.16 18.59 -8.80
C LEU A 276 6.80 19.42 -10.03
N ASP A 277 7.79 19.81 -10.85
CA ASP A 277 7.58 20.54 -12.10
C ASP A 277 6.79 19.71 -13.14
N SER A 278 6.64 18.41 -12.91
CA SER A 278 5.86 17.50 -13.76
C SER A 278 4.38 17.40 -13.35
N LEU A 279 3.97 18.01 -12.24
CA LEU A 279 2.58 17.98 -11.78
C LEU A 279 1.72 18.92 -12.64
N THR A 280 1.03 18.35 -13.63
CA THR A 280 0.07 19.09 -14.47
C THR A 280 -1.29 18.39 -14.54
N SER A 281 -2.36 19.16 -14.66
CA SER A 281 -3.74 18.65 -14.73
C SER A 281 -4.16 18.16 -16.12
N ASP A 282 -3.44 18.53 -17.17
CA ASP A 282 -3.83 18.30 -18.56
C ASP A 282 -2.95 17.28 -19.30
N ALA A 283 -1.99 16.63 -18.62
CA ALA A 283 -1.03 15.73 -19.24
C ALA A 283 -1.63 14.53 -19.98
N LEU A 284 -2.87 14.15 -19.67
CA LEU A 284 -3.60 13.08 -20.37
C LEU A 284 -4.15 13.55 -21.74
N LYS A 285 -4.40 14.85 -21.92
CA LYS A 285 -4.94 15.37 -23.18
C LYS A 285 -3.91 15.23 -24.29
N GLY A 286 -4.24 14.41 -25.30
CA GLY A 286 -3.32 14.08 -26.40
C GLY A 286 -2.20 13.12 -26.02
N ALA A 287 -2.19 12.56 -24.80
CA ALA A 287 -1.24 11.52 -24.43
C ALA A 287 -1.50 10.26 -25.24
N ARG A 288 -0.46 9.62 -25.77
CA ARG A 288 -0.56 8.39 -26.55
C ARG A 288 -0.16 7.19 -25.70
N ILE A 289 -1.13 6.35 -25.33
CA ILE A 289 -0.92 5.25 -24.40
C ILE A 289 -1.19 3.92 -25.12
N GLY A 290 -0.19 3.04 -25.15
CA GLY A 290 -0.27 1.71 -25.76
C GLY A 290 -0.72 0.64 -24.77
N VAL A 291 -1.90 0.06 -24.95
CA VAL A 291 -2.42 -1.03 -24.11
C VAL A 291 -1.86 -2.37 -24.58
N VAL A 292 -1.09 -3.04 -23.74
CA VAL A 292 -0.54 -4.37 -24.04
C VAL A 292 -1.58 -5.42 -23.65
N ARG A 293 -2.59 -5.64 -24.50
CA ARG A 293 -3.78 -6.47 -24.16
C ARG A 293 -3.43 -7.90 -23.77
N ALA A 294 -2.35 -8.46 -24.32
CA ALA A 294 -1.86 -9.79 -23.95
C ALA A 294 -1.49 -9.93 -22.46
N MET A 295 -1.18 -8.82 -21.77
CA MET A 295 -0.90 -8.79 -20.32
C MET A 295 -2.15 -8.62 -19.44
N PHE A 296 -3.34 -8.53 -20.04
CA PHE A 296 -4.63 -8.49 -19.32
C PHE A 296 -5.27 -9.87 -19.18
N VAL A 297 -4.63 -10.92 -19.71
CA VAL A 297 -5.15 -12.28 -19.65
C VAL A 297 -5.01 -12.76 -18.21
N ALA A 298 -6.11 -12.67 -17.47
CA ALA A 298 -6.24 -13.30 -16.18
C ALA A 298 -6.59 -14.80 -16.35
N ASN A 299 -6.39 -15.56 -15.26
CA ASN A 299 -7.11 -16.81 -15.03
C ASN A 299 -8.59 -16.60 -15.43
N PRO A 300 -9.21 -17.50 -16.23
CA PRO A 300 -10.64 -17.45 -16.57
C PRO A 300 -11.59 -17.22 -15.38
N GLU A 301 -11.14 -17.48 -14.15
CA GLU A 301 -11.87 -17.27 -12.90
C GLU A 301 -11.87 -15.81 -12.38
N ASP A 302 -11.03 -14.91 -12.89
CA ASP A 302 -10.99 -13.50 -12.44
C ASP A 302 -12.09 -12.65 -13.09
N THR A 303 -13.29 -12.79 -12.52
CA THR A 303 -14.50 -12.08 -12.96
C THR A 303 -14.65 -10.68 -12.37
N GLU A 304 -13.81 -10.29 -11.40
CA GLU A 304 -13.98 -9.04 -10.64
C GLU A 304 -13.01 -7.93 -11.03
N ALA A 305 -11.75 -8.25 -11.35
CA ALA A 305 -10.76 -7.20 -11.64
C ALA A 305 -10.82 -6.72 -13.10
N LYS A 306 -11.09 -7.62 -14.05
CA LYS A 306 -11.14 -7.27 -15.49
C LYS A 306 -12.07 -6.09 -15.80
N PRO A 307 -13.33 -6.03 -15.31
CA PRO A 307 -14.19 -4.88 -15.56
C PRO A 307 -13.62 -3.56 -15.02
N VAL A 308 -12.85 -3.60 -13.92
CA VAL A 308 -12.20 -2.42 -13.35
C VAL A 308 -11.06 -1.94 -14.25
N TYR A 309 -10.25 -2.85 -14.79
CA TYR A 309 -9.20 -2.48 -15.75
C TYR A 309 -9.77 -1.86 -17.03
N ASP A 310 -10.82 -2.48 -17.59
CA ASP A 310 -11.47 -1.97 -18.80
C ASP A 310 -12.10 -0.59 -18.54
N ALA A 311 -12.70 -0.37 -17.36
CA ALA A 311 -13.23 0.93 -16.95
C ALA A 311 -12.13 2.00 -16.81
N ALA A 312 -10.97 1.66 -16.24
CA ALA A 312 -9.84 2.59 -16.14
C ALA A 312 -9.29 2.98 -17.53
N VAL A 313 -9.18 2.02 -18.45
CA VAL A 313 -8.81 2.29 -19.85
C VAL A 313 -9.82 3.22 -20.53
N ALA A 314 -11.12 2.99 -20.33
CA ALA A 314 -12.17 3.86 -20.86
C ALA A 314 -12.10 5.28 -20.25
N GLN A 315 -11.79 5.40 -18.98
CA GLN A 315 -11.66 6.69 -18.31
C GLN A 315 -10.42 7.48 -18.77
N LEU A 316 -9.30 6.81 -19.06
CA LEU A 316 -8.14 7.45 -19.69
C LEU A 316 -8.49 8.04 -21.07
N LYS A 317 -9.26 7.29 -21.88
CA LYS A 317 -9.80 7.80 -23.16
C LYS A 317 -10.70 9.02 -22.94
N ALA A 318 -11.62 8.95 -21.98
CA ALA A 318 -12.52 10.05 -21.65
C ALA A 318 -11.80 11.30 -21.14
N ALA A 319 -10.65 11.12 -20.47
CA ALA A 319 -9.77 12.20 -20.02
C ALA A 319 -8.91 12.82 -21.15
N GLY A 320 -9.06 12.33 -22.39
CA GLY A 320 -8.43 12.90 -23.58
C GLY A 320 -7.17 12.18 -24.06
N ALA A 321 -6.83 11.02 -23.50
CA ALA A 321 -5.71 10.22 -23.99
C ALA A 321 -6.09 9.42 -25.25
N GLU A 322 -5.19 9.38 -26.22
CA GLU A 322 -5.22 8.48 -27.36
C GLU A 322 -4.75 7.09 -26.92
N VAL A 323 -5.70 6.24 -26.53
CA VAL A 323 -5.39 4.89 -26.05
C VAL A 323 -5.56 3.86 -27.18
N VAL A 324 -4.45 3.25 -27.57
CA VAL A 324 -4.34 2.29 -28.69
C VAL A 324 -3.89 0.92 -28.20
N GLU A 325 -4.40 -0.17 -28.76
CA GLU A 325 -3.88 -1.49 -28.45
C GLU A 325 -2.58 -1.74 -29.21
N VAL A 326 -1.61 -2.37 -28.55
CA VAL A 326 -0.28 -2.64 -29.12
C VAL A 326 0.21 -4.03 -28.76
N GLU A 327 1.08 -4.56 -29.59
CA GLU A 327 1.79 -5.82 -29.36
C GLU A 327 3.28 -5.55 -29.17
N LEU A 328 3.93 -6.33 -28.30
CA LEU A 328 5.38 -6.25 -28.16
C LEU A 328 6.06 -6.92 -29.36
N PRO A 329 7.00 -6.23 -30.05
CA PRO A 329 7.81 -6.87 -31.06
C PRO A 329 8.51 -8.10 -30.50
N GLY A 330 8.40 -9.25 -31.19
CA GLY A 330 8.95 -10.52 -30.73
C GLY A 330 8.13 -11.25 -29.64
N GLY A 331 6.95 -10.74 -29.28
CA GLY A 331 6.05 -11.32 -28.29
C GLY A 331 6.48 -11.10 -26.83
N LEU A 332 5.61 -11.48 -25.90
CA LEU A 332 5.93 -11.49 -24.47
C LEU A 332 6.88 -12.65 -24.15
N PRO A 333 8.09 -12.40 -23.60
CA PRO A 333 8.98 -13.48 -23.18
C PRO A 333 8.36 -14.31 -22.05
N ALA A 334 8.68 -15.60 -22.01
CA ALA A 334 8.30 -16.44 -20.88
C ALA A 334 9.02 -15.95 -19.60
N PRO A 335 8.38 -16.03 -18.42
CA PRO A 335 8.96 -15.49 -17.18
C PRO A 335 10.37 -16.01 -16.84
N ALA A 336 10.65 -17.28 -17.14
CA ALA A 336 11.95 -17.90 -16.88
C ALA A 336 13.09 -17.27 -17.73
N GLU A 337 12.78 -16.83 -18.96
CA GLU A 337 13.77 -16.25 -19.88
C GLU A 337 14.29 -14.88 -19.42
N LEU A 338 13.63 -14.25 -18.44
CA LEU A 338 13.97 -12.92 -17.93
C LEU A 338 14.46 -12.95 -16.47
N ASN A 339 14.66 -14.14 -15.88
CA ASN A 339 14.88 -14.29 -14.45
C ASN A 339 16.35 -14.25 -14.03
N ALA A 340 16.99 -13.08 -14.06
CA ALA A 340 18.40 -12.94 -13.69
C ALA A 340 18.64 -13.22 -12.20
N GLY A 341 17.70 -12.84 -11.33
CA GLY A 341 17.81 -13.02 -9.87
C GLY A 341 18.00 -14.47 -9.40
N LEU A 342 17.66 -15.48 -10.22
CA LEU A 342 17.97 -16.88 -9.92
C LEU A 342 19.48 -17.14 -9.81
N TYR A 343 20.28 -16.45 -10.64
CA TYR A 343 21.73 -16.63 -10.75
C TYR A 343 22.52 -15.63 -9.88
N GLU A 344 21.87 -14.54 -9.46
CA GLU A 344 22.54 -13.40 -8.81
C GLU A 344 22.39 -13.42 -7.28
N PHE A 345 21.23 -13.85 -6.77
CA PHE A 345 20.85 -13.66 -5.37
C PHE A 345 21.87 -14.17 -4.36
N VAL A 346 22.37 -15.41 -4.54
CA VAL A 346 23.29 -16.03 -3.59
C VAL A 346 24.58 -15.23 -3.47
N ALA A 347 25.16 -14.84 -4.60
CA ALA A 347 26.40 -14.08 -4.63
C ALA A 347 26.21 -12.63 -4.14
N ASP A 348 25.11 -12.00 -4.53
CA ASP A 348 24.81 -10.62 -4.13
C ASP A 348 24.52 -10.51 -2.63
N LEU A 349 23.79 -11.45 -2.05
CA LEU A 349 23.56 -11.50 -0.61
C LEU A 349 24.89 -11.73 0.14
N ALA A 350 25.71 -12.69 -0.29
CA ALA A 350 27.01 -12.94 0.35
C ALA A 350 27.92 -11.70 0.31
N ARG A 351 27.94 -10.97 -0.81
CA ARG A 351 28.68 -9.71 -0.95
C ARG A 351 28.16 -8.62 0.00
N TYR A 352 26.84 -8.47 0.11
CA TYR A 352 26.24 -7.54 1.06
C TYR A 352 26.63 -7.89 2.51
N LEU A 353 26.51 -9.17 2.89
CA LEU A 353 26.84 -9.62 4.24
C LEU A 353 28.33 -9.44 4.57
N ALA A 354 29.23 -9.70 3.62
CA ALA A 354 30.66 -9.48 3.79
C ALA A 354 31.01 -8.00 4.02
N ALA A 355 30.22 -7.06 3.49
CA ALA A 355 30.38 -5.62 3.73
C ALA A 355 29.87 -5.19 5.12
N HIS A 356 29.26 -6.10 5.89
CA HIS A 356 28.70 -5.83 7.21
C HIS A 356 29.38 -6.69 8.29
N PRO A 357 30.45 -6.18 8.95
CA PRO A 357 31.19 -6.93 9.96
C PRO A 357 30.34 -7.47 11.13
N GLY A 358 29.18 -6.86 11.39
CA GLY A 358 28.23 -7.29 12.42
C GLY A 358 27.17 -8.30 11.95
N ALA A 359 27.25 -8.81 10.72
CA ALA A 359 26.31 -9.81 10.21
C ALA A 359 26.47 -11.15 10.95
N PRO A 360 25.41 -11.70 11.57
CA PRO A 360 25.49 -12.98 12.29
C PRO A 360 25.76 -14.21 11.39
N VAL A 361 25.49 -14.07 10.09
CA VAL A 361 25.67 -15.10 9.06
C VAL A 361 26.32 -14.49 7.82
N GLY A 362 27.05 -15.30 7.05
CA GLY A 362 27.78 -14.85 5.87
C GLY A 362 27.17 -15.24 4.52
N SER A 363 26.11 -16.05 4.48
CA SER A 363 25.55 -16.57 3.22
C SER A 363 24.10 -17.04 3.35
N LEU A 364 23.42 -17.19 2.21
CA LEU A 364 22.09 -17.81 2.15
C LEU A 364 22.10 -19.23 2.73
N LYS A 365 23.13 -20.02 2.41
CA LYS A 365 23.26 -21.39 2.93
C LYS A 365 23.31 -21.42 4.47
N ALA A 366 24.04 -20.48 5.08
CA ALA A 366 24.09 -20.38 6.54
C ALA A 366 22.73 -20.04 7.18
N ILE A 367 21.89 -19.25 6.50
CA ILE A 367 20.52 -18.96 6.94
C ILE A 367 19.67 -20.25 6.93
N ILE A 368 19.76 -21.02 5.84
CA ILE A 368 19.00 -22.27 5.68
C ILE A 368 19.47 -23.35 6.66
N ASP A 369 20.79 -23.56 6.77
CA ASP A 369 21.37 -24.56 7.68
C ASP A 369 20.99 -24.29 9.15
N ALA A 370 20.81 -23.01 9.51
CA ALA A 370 20.35 -22.60 10.83
C ALA A 370 18.83 -22.71 11.05
N GLY A 371 18.05 -23.00 10.00
CA GLY A 371 16.59 -23.03 10.05
C GLY A 371 15.97 -21.66 10.40
N MET A 372 16.63 -20.57 10.01
CA MET A 372 16.23 -19.20 10.37
C MET A 372 15.43 -18.48 9.26
N HIS A 373 15.00 -19.20 8.24
CA HIS A 373 14.08 -18.70 7.19
C HIS A 373 12.66 -19.23 7.36
N HIS A 374 11.69 -18.56 6.73
CA HIS A 374 10.32 -19.05 6.66
C HIS A 374 10.16 -20.19 5.63
N ASP A 375 9.41 -21.24 5.96
CA ASP A 375 9.19 -22.44 5.12
C ASP A 375 8.66 -22.15 3.69
N GLN A 376 7.87 -21.10 3.51
CA GLN A 376 7.39 -20.60 2.22
C GLN A 376 8.53 -20.35 1.21
N LEU A 377 9.77 -20.16 1.68
CA LEU A 377 10.95 -19.91 0.85
C LEU A 377 11.77 -21.17 0.55
N ASP A 378 11.42 -22.34 1.09
CA ASP A 378 12.19 -23.59 0.96
C ASP A 378 12.56 -23.90 -0.49
N THR A 379 11.56 -24.00 -1.37
CA THR A 379 11.77 -24.29 -2.80
C THR A 379 12.62 -23.22 -3.46
N ARG A 380 12.31 -21.94 -3.24
CA ARG A 380 13.01 -20.83 -3.91
C ARG A 380 14.48 -20.76 -3.50
N PHE A 381 14.77 -20.96 -2.21
CA PHE A 381 16.12 -20.91 -1.70
C PHE A 381 16.92 -22.14 -2.13
N ALA A 382 16.31 -23.32 -2.17
CA ALA A 382 16.90 -24.51 -2.76
C ALA A 382 17.25 -24.29 -4.25
N ASP A 383 16.31 -23.75 -5.03
CA ASP A 383 16.52 -23.41 -6.44
C ASP A 383 17.66 -22.40 -6.62
N SER A 384 17.74 -21.38 -5.76
CA SER A 384 18.80 -20.36 -5.83
C SER A 384 20.18 -20.94 -5.50
N LEU A 385 20.27 -21.88 -4.56
CA LEU A 385 21.52 -22.57 -4.24
C LEU A 385 21.93 -23.60 -5.30
N ALA A 386 20.97 -24.21 -5.99
CA ALA A 386 21.22 -25.17 -7.07
C ALA A 386 21.50 -24.50 -8.42
N ALA A 387 21.17 -23.21 -8.56
CA ALA A 387 21.38 -22.46 -9.79
C ALA A 387 22.87 -22.39 -10.17
N PRO A 388 23.20 -22.47 -11.48
CA PRO A 388 24.55 -22.15 -11.95
C PRO A 388 24.97 -20.73 -11.57
N ASP A 389 26.28 -20.48 -11.55
CA ASP A 389 26.79 -19.15 -11.27
C ASP A 389 26.61 -18.18 -12.47
N ARG A 390 27.05 -16.93 -12.24
CA ARG A 390 26.98 -15.82 -13.22
C ARG A 390 27.94 -15.97 -14.40
N THR A 391 28.77 -17.01 -14.45
CA THR A 391 29.60 -17.33 -15.63
C THR A 391 28.93 -18.31 -16.58
N SER A 392 27.78 -18.87 -16.17
CA SER A 392 27.07 -19.87 -16.96
C SER A 392 26.52 -19.30 -18.28
N PRO A 393 26.48 -20.11 -19.36
CA PRO A 393 25.81 -19.73 -20.61
C PRO A 393 24.32 -19.42 -20.42
N ALA A 394 23.67 -20.05 -19.45
CA ALA A 394 22.25 -19.83 -19.14
C ALA A 394 22.01 -18.41 -18.60
N TYR A 395 22.87 -17.92 -17.71
CA TYR A 395 22.82 -16.53 -17.23
C TYR A 395 23.07 -15.54 -18.37
N ALA A 396 24.09 -15.79 -19.21
CA ALA A 396 24.37 -14.94 -20.37
C ALA A 396 23.17 -14.86 -21.34
N ALA A 397 22.47 -15.99 -21.55
CA ALA A 397 21.26 -16.03 -22.38
C ALA A 397 20.11 -15.20 -21.79
N VAL A 398 19.93 -15.24 -20.46
CA VAL A 398 18.95 -14.38 -19.77
C VAL A 398 19.27 -12.90 -19.99
N LEU A 399 20.52 -12.48 -19.77
CA LEU A 399 20.91 -11.08 -19.99
C LEU A 399 20.72 -10.62 -21.45
N ALA A 400 21.08 -11.48 -22.41
CA ALA A 400 20.84 -11.21 -23.83
C ALA A 400 19.34 -11.06 -24.14
N ARG A 401 18.50 -11.90 -23.53
CA ARG A 401 17.03 -11.79 -23.66
C ARG A 401 16.51 -10.49 -23.06
N GLN A 402 16.96 -10.10 -21.88
CA GLN A 402 16.59 -8.83 -21.25
C GLN A 402 16.96 -7.62 -22.15
N ALA A 403 18.16 -7.62 -22.72
CA ALA A 403 18.61 -6.58 -23.64
C ALA A 403 17.76 -6.52 -24.91
N ALA A 404 17.45 -7.66 -25.52
CA ALA A 404 16.58 -7.73 -26.69
C ALA A 404 15.15 -7.24 -26.37
N THR A 405 14.59 -7.65 -25.24
CA THR A 405 13.27 -7.18 -24.80
C THR A 405 13.26 -5.67 -24.56
N ARG A 406 14.32 -5.12 -23.96
CA ARG A 406 14.45 -3.66 -23.79
C ARG A 406 14.43 -2.95 -25.13
N ALA A 407 15.27 -3.38 -26.08
CA ALA A 407 15.35 -2.78 -27.41
C ALA A 407 13.99 -2.81 -28.13
N ASN A 408 13.24 -3.91 -28.01
CA ASN A 408 11.91 -4.04 -28.61
C ASN A 408 10.89 -3.08 -27.98
N VAL A 409 10.91 -2.92 -26.65
CA VAL A 409 10.02 -1.99 -25.94
C VAL A 409 10.37 -0.54 -26.29
N GLU A 410 11.65 -0.17 -26.30
CA GLU A 410 12.09 1.18 -26.69
C GLU A 410 11.74 1.49 -28.15
N ALA A 411 11.93 0.52 -29.05
CA ALA A 411 11.54 0.66 -30.46
C ALA A 411 10.02 0.83 -30.64
N LEU A 412 9.21 0.11 -29.85
CA LEU A 412 7.75 0.25 -29.87
C LEU A 412 7.32 1.64 -29.37
N LEU A 413 7.85 2.08 -28.22
CA LEU A 413 7.55 3.40 -27.66
C LEU A 413 7.89 4.52 -28.65
N ALA A 414 9.09 4.47 -29.24
CA ALA A 414 9.54 5.47 -30.22
C ALA A 414 8.77 5.39 -31.54
N GLY A 415 8.70 4.20 -32.15
CA GLY A 415 8.12 3.99 -33.48
C GLY A 415 6.62 4.29 -33.54
N SER A 416 5.88 4.02 -32.45
CA SER A 416 4.45 4.32 -32.34
C SER A 416 4.15 5.66 -31.66
N ARG A 417 5.19 6.42 -31.29
CA ARG A 417 5.12 7.70 -30.56
C ARG A 417 4.22 7.58 -29.33
N LEU A 418 4.52 6.60 -28.48
CA LEU A 418 3.78 6.35 -27.24
C LEU A 418 4.48 7.06 -26.09
N ASP A 419 3.70 7.70 -25.24
CA ASP A 419 4.18 8.24 -23.96
C ASP A 419 4.40 7.14 -22.92
N ALA A 420 3.58 6.08 -22.98
CA ALA A 420 3.68 4.94 -22.08
C ALA A 420 3.00 3.69 -22.67
N LEU A 421 3.45 2.52 -22.21
CA LEU A 421 2.70 1.27 -22.28
C LEU A 421 1.84 1.11 -21.03
N LEU A 422 0.64 0.54 -21.17
CA LEU A 422 -0.31 0.31 -20.09
C LEU A 422 -0.68 -1.18 -20.00
N TYR A 423 -0.60 -1.72 -18.78
CA TYR A 423 -1.07 -3.06 -18.45
C TYR A 423 -1.36 -3.18 -16.94
N PRO A 424 -2.11 -4.21 -16.47
CA PRO A 424 -2.34 -4.43 -15.05
C PRO A 424 -1.03 -4.64 -14.31
N THR A 425 -0.82 -3.94 -13.20
CA THR A 425 0.38 -4.11 -12.36
C THR A 425 0.48 -5.51 -11.77
N ALA A 426 -0.66 -6.03 -11.32
CA ALA A 426 -0.88 -7.40 -10.89
C ALA A 426 -2.25 -7.84 -11.43
N LEU A 427 -2.38 -9.12 -11.79
CA LEU A 427 -3.66 -9.65 -12.26
C LEU A 427 -4.53 -10.02 -11.05
N GLY A 428 -5.83 -9.77 -11.17
CA GLY A 428 -6.79 -10.08 -10.12
C GLY A 428 -6.80 -9.16 -8.91
N ARG A 429 -7.70 -9.52 -8.01
CA ARG A 429 -7.83 -8.94 -6.67
C ARG A 429 -6.68 -9.41 -5.77
N PRO A 430 -6.34 -8.66 -4.70
CA PRO A 430 -5.41 -9.13 -3.68
C PRO A 430 -5.84 -10.54 -3.21
N PRO A 431 -4.95 -11.53 -3.20
CA PRO A 431 -5.34 -12.91 -2.88
C PRO A 431 -5.61 -13.06 -1.38
N VAL A 432 -6.30 -14.15 -1.01
CA VAL A 432 -6.42 -14.53 0.40
C VAL A 432 -5.04 -14.94 0.92
N ILE A 433 -4.77 -14.65 2.20
CA ILE A 433 -3.54 -15.13 2.87
C ILE A 433 -3.44 -16.65 2.72
N GLY A 434 -2.25 -17.14 2.39
CA GLY A 434 -1.98 -18.55 2.06
C GLY A 434 -1.95 -18.86 0.57
N ALA A 435 -2.31 -17.90 -0.31
CA ALA A 435 -2.05 -18.05 -1.73
C ALA A 435 -0.55 -17.94 -2.05
N GLU A 436 -0.10 -18.69 -3.05
CA GLU A 436 1.27 -18.65 -3.55
C GLU A 436 1.38 -17.76 -4.79
N ASN A 437 2.56 -17.15 -4.98
CA ASN A 437 3.01 -16.36 -6.14
C ASN A 437 1.96 -15.48 -6.87
N ILE A 438 2.00 -14.17 -6.60
CA ILE A 438 0.97 -13.22 -7.09
C ILE A 438 1.49 -12.10 -7.98
N ALA A 439 2.74 -12.19 -8.46
CA ALA A 439 3.36 -11.17 -9.31
C ALA A 439 3.44 -11.60 -10.78
N ASN A 440 2.32 -11.51 -11.49
CA ASN A 440 2.19 -12.07 -12.84
C ASN A 440 2.73 -11.15 -13.95
N ASN A 441 2.67 -9.83 -13.78
CA ASN A 441 3.07 -8.84 -14.80
C ASN A 441 4.36 -8.08 -14.44
N CYS A 442 5.13 -8.55 -13.47
CA CYS A 442 6.22 -7.77 -12.91
C CYS A 442 7.49 -7.69 -13.80
N ARG A 443 7.65 -8.63 -14.74
CA ARG A 443 8.93 -8.87 -15.44
C ARG A 443 9.31 -7.79 -16.44
N LEU A 444 8.34 -7.16 -17.12
CA LEU A 444 8.63 -6.28 -18.26
C LEU A 444 9.46 -5.05 -17.86
N SER A 445 8.96 -4.19 -16.97
CA SER A 445 9.73 -3.05 -16.44
C SER A 445 10.99 -3.50 -15.68
N ALA A 446 10.92 -4.62 -14.95
CA ALA A 446 12.03 -5.14 -14.17
C ALA A 446 13.26 -5.49 -15.00
N SER A 447 13.06 -6.35 -16.00
CA SER A 447 14.12 -6.88 -16.86
C SER A 447 14.67 -5.85 -17.85
N THR A 448 13.81 -4.94 -18.33
CA THR A 448 14.24 -3.89 -19.27
C THR A 448 14.97 -2.74 -18.56
N GLY A 449 14.81 -2.61 -17.24
CA GLY A 449 15.34 -1.47 -16.47
C GLY A 449 14.64 -0.15 -16.80
N LEU A 450 13.51 -0.19 -17.49
CA LEU A 450 12.69 0.98 -17.83
C LEU A 450 11.78 1.37 -16.66
N PRO A 451 11.47 2.67 -16.51
CA PRO A 451 10.66 3.15 -15.41
C PRO A 451 9.20 2.71 -15.57
N ALA A 452 8.54 2.44 -14.44
CA ALA A 452 7.11 2.19 -14.40
C ALA A 452 6.48 2.81 -13.15
N ILE A 453 5.31 3.41 -13.32
CA ILE A 453 4.48 3.92 -12.23
C ILE A 453 3.21 3.08 -12.11
N ALA A 454 3.01 2.45 -10.95
CA ALA A 454 1.74 1.85 -10.59
C ALA A 454 0.77 2.95 -10.15
N ILE A 455 -0.45 2.93 -10.70
CA ILE A 455 -1.52 3.87 -10.40
C ILE A 455 -2.79 3.10 -10.00
N PRO A 456 -3.60 3.62 -9.06
CA PRO A 456 -4.83 2.94 -8.69
C PRO A 456 -5.85 2.97 -9.83
N ALA A 457 -6.36 1.81 -10.24
CA ALA A 457 -7.33 1.69 -11.33
C ALA A 457 -8.78 1.75 -10.83
N GLY A 458 -9.03 1.29 -9.59
CA GLY A 458 -10.35 1.32 -8.97
C GLY A 458 -10.53 0.21 -7.95
N PHE A 459 -11.78 -0.19 -7.73
CA PHE A 459 -12.16 -1.20 -6.75
C PHE A 459 -13.10 -2.24 -7.37
N THR A 460 -12.92 -3.51 -6.99
CA THR A 460 -13.90 -4.56 -7.32
C THR A 460 -15.25 -4.29 -6.61
N PRO A 461 -16.34 -4.95 -7.00
CA PRO A 461 -17.64 -4.83 -6.32
C PRO A 461 -17.59 -5.16 -4.82
N ARG A 462 -16.62 -5.98 -4.38
CA ARG A 462 -16.37 -6.30 -2.96
C ARG A 462 -15.48 -5.30 -2.24
N GLY A 463 -15.05 -4.25 -2.91
CA GLY A 463 -14.28 -3.13 -2.35
C GLY A 463 -12.78 -3.39 -2.23
N LEU A 464 -12.25 -4.33 -3.01
CA LEU A 464 -10.81 -4.60 -3.05
C LEU A 464 -10.13 -3.75 -4.13
N PRO A 465 -8.99 -3.11 -3.82
CA PRO A 465 -8.30 -2.28 -4.79
C PRO A 465 -7.59 -3.11 -5.86
N VAL A 466 -7.56 -2.58 -7.07
CA VAL A 466 -6.76 -3.10 -8.18
C VAL A 466 -6.04 -1.94 -8.88
N GLY A 467 -4.92 -2.23 -9.53
CA GLY A 467 -4.04 -1.23 -10.13
C GLY A 467 -3.57 -1.59 -11.53
N ILE A 468 -3.26 -0.56 -12.29
CA ILE A 468 -2.60 -0.63 -13.60
C ILE A 468 -1.25 0.10 -13.49
N GLU A 469 -0.32 -0.19 -14.37
CA GLU A 469 0.92 0.57 -14.46
C GLU A 469 1.15 1.17 -15.84
N LEU A 470 1.86 2.30 -15.84
CA LEU A 470 2.38 2.96 -17.03
C LEU A 470 3.89 2.72 -17.08
N LEU A 471 4.37 2.03 -18.10
CA LEU A 471 5.80 1.83 -18.40
C LEU A 471 6.25 2.86 -19.43
N GLY A 472 7.32 3.59 -19.12
CA GLY A 472 7.86 4.65 -19.97
C GLY A 472 9.20 4.31 -20.60
N ALA A 473 9.72 5.24 -21.41
CA ALA A 473 11.08 5.17 -21.92
C ALA A 473 12.10 5.43 -20.79
N ALA A 474 13.38 5.10 -21.02
CA ALA A 474 14.42 5.37 -20.04
C ALA A 474 14.45 6.86 -19.67
N PHE A 475 14.51 7.13 -18.37
CA PHE A 475 14.52 8.48 -17.79
C PHE A 475 13.25 9.31 -18.04
N SER A 476 12.12 8.67 -18.41
CA SER A 476 10.85 9.35 -18.62
C SER A 476 9.98 9.44 -17.36
N GLU A 477 10.56 9.35 -16.15
CA GLU A 477 9.83 9.53 -14.89
C GLU A 477 9.03 10.84 -14.85
N PRO A 478 9.54 12.00 -15.34
CA PRO A 478 8.74 13.23 -15.43
C PRO A 478 7.43 13.04 -16.21
N ARG A 479 7.49 12.35 -17.36
CA ARG A 479 6.30 12.09 -18.18
C ARG A 479 5.34 11.14 -17.48
N LEU A 480 5.85 10.09 -16.84
CA LEU A 480 5.02 9.15 -16.09
C LEU A 480 4.32 9.82 -14.89
N ILE A 481 5.01 10.70 -14.18
CA ILE A 481 4.46 11.50 -13.08
C ILE A 481 3.36 12.44 -13.59
N ALA A 482 3.61 13.11 -14.72
CA ALA A 482 2.62 13.98 -15.34
C ALA A 482 1.33 13.21 -15.72
N LEU A 483 1.46 12.06 -16.36
CA LEU A 483 0.32 11.19 -16.70
C LEU A 483 -0.42 10.70 -15.45
N ALA A 484 0.31 10.25 -14.43
CA ALA A 484 -0.28 9.79 -13.18
C ALA A 484 -1.01 10.91 -12.42
N HIS A 485 -0.48 12.13 -12.42
CA HIS A 485 -1.11 13.29 -11.79
C HIS A 485 -2.39 13.71 -12.54
N GLY A 486 -2.34 13.73 -13.89
CA GLY A 486 -3.54 13.90 -14.71
C GLY A 486 -4.60 12.84 -14.40
N TRP A 487 -4.20 11.57 -14.26
CA TRP A 487 -5.09 10.48 -13.84
C TRP A 487 -5.66 10.69 -12.44
N GLU A 488 -4.82 11.05 -11.47
CA GLU A 488 -5.23 11.29 -10.08
C GLU A 488 -6.32 12.36 -9.99
N LEU A 489 -6.16 13.47 -10.70
CA LEU A 489 -7.11 14.58 -10.68
C LEU A 489 -8.43 14.25 -11.38
N GLN A 490 -8.38 13.50 -12.49
CA GLN A 490 -9.56 13.15 -13.28
C GLN A 490 -10.34 11.98 -12.66
N ALA A 491 -9.64 10.95 -12.19
CA ALA A 491 -10.25 9.73 -11.69
C ALA A 491 -10.51 9.76 -10.18
N LYS A 492 -9.78 10.58 -9.41
CA LYS A 492 -9.82 10.62 -7.95
C LYS A 492 -9.84 9.22 -7.33
N PRO A 493 -8.90 8.33 -7.72
CA PRO A 493 -9.06 6.90 -7.52
C PRO A 493 -8.74 6.45 -6.08
N ARG A 494 -8.20 7.36 -5.26
CA ARG A 494 -7.85 7.12 -3.85
C ARG A 494 -9.11 6.98 -2.99
N ARG A 495 -9.18 5.90 -2.20
CA ARG A 495 -10.17 5.71 -1.13
C ARG A 495 -9.50 5.06 0.08
N ALA A 496 -9.59 5.70 1.25
CA ALA A 496 -9.01 5.18 2.48
C ALA A 496 -9.56 3.78 2.85
N PRO A 497 -8.72 2.89 3.44
CA PRO A 497 -9.19 1.60 3.93
C PRO A 497 -10.14 1.76 5.12
N PHE A 498 -11.14 0.89 5.20
CA PHE A 498 -12.14 0.95 6.26
C PHE A 498 -11.59 0.51 7.63
N SER A 499 -10.55 -0.33 7.64
CA SER A 499 -10.04 -1.00 8.84
C SER A 499 -9.20 -0.10 9.73
N THR A 500 -8.75 1.06 9.22
CA THR A 500 -7.92 2.03 9.93
C THR A 500 -8.48 3.46 9.79
N PRO A 501 -9.72 3.70 10.26
CA PRO A 501 -10.34 5.02 10.18
C PRO A 501 -9.57 6.08 10.98
N PRO A 502 -9.89 7.37 10.82
CA PRO A 502 -9.42 8.42 11.73
C PRO A 502 -9.59 8.03 13.20
N LEU A 503 -8.65 8.46 14.05
CA LEU A 503 -8.76 8.21 15.49
C LEU A 503 -9.78 9.17 16.09
N VAL A 504 -10.58 8.69 17.04
CA VAL A 504 -11.51 9.51 17.82
C VAL A 504 -10.91 9.71 19.20
N ASN A 505 -10.55 10.94 19.55
CA ASN A 505 -9.87 11.27 20.82
C ASN A 505 -8.63 10.40 21.07
N GLY A 506 -7.82 10.17 20.02
CA GLY A 506 -6.61 9.36 20.08
C GLY A 506 -6.83 7.84 20.18
N ARG A 507 -8.06 7.35 19.99
CA ARG A 507 -8.40 5.92 20.07
C ARG A 507 -9.08 5.44 18.80
N SER A 508 -8.92 4.16 18.49
CA SER A 508 -9.68 3.51 17.42
C SER A 508 -11.17 3.45 17.78
N PRO A 509 -12.08 3.48 16.79
CA PRO A 509 -13.49 3.18 17.01
C PRO A 509 -13.70 1.86 17.77
N GLY A 510 -14.63 1.88 18.72
CA GLY A 510 -14.97 0.73 19.54
C GLY A 510 -15.90 -0.25 18.82
N MET A 511 -16.10 -1.41 19.46
CA MET A 511 -17.12 -2.37 19.07
C MET A 511 -18.51 -1.74 19.21
N GLN A 512 -19.30 -1.78 18.15
CA GLN A 512 -20.67 -1.30 18.16
C GLN A 512 -21.62 -2.43 18.58
N ARG A 513 -22.73 -2.10 19.24
CA ARG A 513 -23.68 -3.10 19.77
C ARG A 513 -25.12 -2.71 19.46
N GLY A 514 -25.96 -3.72 19.31
CA GLY A 514 -27.39 -3.53 19.18
C GLY A 514 -28.17 -4.76 19.60
N THR A 515 -29.46 -4.54 19.80
CA THR A 515 -30.44 -5.60 20.05
C THR A 515 -31.66 -5.31 19.22
N THR A 516 -32.29 -6.35 18.67
CA THR A 516 -33.55 -6.19 17.97
C THR A 516 -34.46 -7.39 18.20
N ARG A 517 -35.76 -7.18 18.06
CA ARG A 517 -36.80 -8.19 18.28
C ARG A 517 -37.72 -8.25 17.07
N ILE A 518 -38.01 -9.46 16.62
CA ILE A 518 -38.96 -9.74 15.55
C ILE A 518 -40.17 -10.42 16.20
N ASN A 519 -41.37 -9.93 15.91
CA ASN A 519 -42.61 -10.59 16.28
C ASN A 519 -43.31 -11.07 14.99
N ALA A 520 -43.68 -12.34 14.95
CA ALA A 520 -44.17 -13.05 13.78
C ALA A 520 -45.39 -13.89 14.18
N GLY A 521 -46.51 -13.22 14.46
CA GLY A 521 -47.64 -13.85 15.14
C GLY A 521 -47.22 -14.34 16.53
N ALA A 522 -47.37 -15.64 16.80
CA ALA A 522 -46.94 -16.26 18.06
C ALA A 522 -45.43 -16.64 18.08
N ALA A 523 -44.74 -16.51 16.95
CA ALA A 523 -43.30 -16.72 16.87
C ALA A 523 -42.56 -15.42 17.19
N VAL A 524 -41.46 -15.52 17.94
CA VAL A 524 -40.63 -14.37 18.33
C VAL A 524 -39.17 -14.72 18.09
N ALA A 525 -38.38 -13.77 17.57
CA ALA A 525 -36.93 -13.83 17.62
C ALA A 525 -36.37 -12.62 18.39
N THR A 526 -35.40 -12.86 19.26
CA THR A 526 -34.60 -11.80 19.88
C THR A 526 -33.17 -11.97 19.43
N LEU A 527 -32.58 -10.90 18.92
CA LEU A 527 -31.21 -10.85 18.42
C LEU A 527 -30.43 -9.85 19.26
N SER A 528 -29.24 -10.23 19.69
CA SER A 528 -28.21 -9.32 20.17
C SER A 528 -27.02 -9.41 19.23
N TYR A 529 -26.40 -8.29 18.90
CA TYR A 529 -25.30 -8.29 17.95
C TYR A 529 -24.20 -7.30 18.34
N ARG A 530 -22.98 -7.66 17.94
CA ARG A 530 -21.77 -6.85 18.07
C ARG A 530 -21.13 -6.71 16.69
N TYR A 531 -20.74 -5.50 16.33
CA TYR A 531 -20.05 -5.24 15.08
C TYR A 531 -18.68 -4.61 15.35
N ASP A 532 -17.64 -5.28 14.87
CA ASP A 532 -16.28 -4.76 14.86
C ASP A 532 -16.06 -3.99 13.55
N PRO A 533 -16.02 -2.64 13.58
CA PRO A 533 -15.85 -1.85 12.38
C PRO A 533 -14.46 -2.00 11.76
N LEU A 534 -13.44 -2.37 12.55
CA LEU A 534 -12.06 -2.50 12.09
C LEU A 534 -11.84 -3.83 11.37
N ASN A 535 -12.60 -4.84 11.77
CA ASN A 535 -12.56 -6.19 11.19
C ASN A 535 -13.84 -6.56 10.45
N ALA A 536 -14.72 -5.62 10.08
CA ALA A 536 -15.95 -5.93 9.35
C ALA A 536 -16.73 -7.15 9.90
N ARG A 537 -16.68 -7.41 11.20
CA ARG A 537 -17.11 -8.68 11.80
C ARG A 537 -18.38 -8.43 12.58
N LEU A 538 -19.48 -8.98 12.08
CA LEU A 538 -20.80 -8.90 12.70
C LEU A 538 -21.08 -10.24 13.40
N GLN A 539 -21.13 -10.20 14.72
CA GLN A 539 -21.46 -11.35 15.56
C GLN A 539 -22.89 -11.19 16.04
N VAL A 540 -23.72 -12.20 15.80
CA VAL A 540 -25.15 -12.18 16.13
C VAL A 540 -25.46 -13.39 17.00
N ALA A 541 -26.01 -13.17 18.19
CA ALA A 541 -26.60 -14.21 19.01
C ALA A 541 -28.13 -14.06 18.95
N ALA A 542 -28.81 -15.15 18.64
CA ALA A 542 -30.26 -15.14 18.45
C ALA A 542 -30.93 -16.23 19.28
N THR A 543 -32.14 -15.92 19.78
CA THR A 543 -33.04 -16.87 20.43
C THR A 543 -34.43 -16.75 19.83
N THR A 544 -35.09 -17.87 19.59
CA THR A 544 -36.43 -17.92 19.01
C THR A 544 -37.39 -18.67 19.93
N ILE A 545 -38.64 -18.24 19.92
CA ILE A 545 -39.74 -18.83 20.71
C ILE A 545 -40.92 -19.03 19.77
N GLY A 546 -41.60 -20.17 19.90
CA GLY A 546 -42.81 -20.48 19.15
C GLY A 546 -43.11 -21.99 19.17
N THR A 547 -44.37 -22.36 18.92
CA THR A 547 -44.85 -23.75 18.99
C THR A 547 -45.86 -24.02 17.87
N GLY A 548 -46.08 -25.29 17.52
CA GLY A 548 -47.03 -25.66 16.47
C GLY A 548 -46.64 -25.05 15.12
N SER A 549 -47.61 -24.46 14.41
CA SER A 549 -47.37 -23.75 13.14
C SER A 549 -46.51 -22.47 13.28
N ALA A 550 -46.43 -21.93 14.50
CA ALA A 550 -45.54 -20.83 14.86
C ALA A 550 -44.15 -21.30 15.32
N ALA A 551 -43.83 -22.60 15.22
CA ALA A 551 -42.48 -23.08 15.51
C ALA A 551 -41.47 -22.38 14.56
N PRO A 552 -40.42 -21.71 15.10
CA PRO A 552 -39.38 -21.10 14.29
C PRO A 552 -38.71 -22.12 13.38
N PHE A 553 -38.79 -21.89 12.07
CA PHE A 553 -38.09 -22.70 11.09
C PHE A 553 -36.70 -22.13 10.87
N ALA A 554 -36.57 -20.89 10.39
CA ALA A 554 -35.28 -20.29 10.09
C ALA A 554 -35.24 -18.81 10.47
N LEU A 555 -34.05 -18.31 10.79
CA LEU A 555 -33.78 -16.88 10.93
C LEU A 555 -32.68 -16.52 9.95
N ALA A 556 -32.96 -15.57 9.05
CA ALA A 556 -32.03 -15.15 8.00
C ALA A 556 -31.76 -13.65 8.08
N LEU A 557 -30.55 -13.25 7.73
CA LEU A 557 -30.14 -11.87 7.54
C LEU A 557 -30.25 -11.55 6.05
N HIS A 558 -30.94 -10.47 5.71
CA HIS A 558 -31.20 -10.02 4.35
C HIS A 558 -30.66 -8.61 4.13
N ARG A 559 -30.56 -8.24 2.85
CA ARG A 559 -30.33 -6.86 2.40
C ARG A 559 -31.64 -6.24 1.94
N SER A 560 -31.86 -4.96 2.22
CA SER A 560 -32.99 -4.17 1.73
C SER A 560 -32.55 -3.14 0.69
N PRO A 561 -32.52 -3.50 -0.60
CA PRO A 561 -32.37 -2.49 -1.65
C PRO A 561 -33.65 -1.64 -1.69
N ASP A 562 -33.51 -0.33 -1.51
CA ASP A 562 -34.58 0.67 -1.67
C ASP A 562 -35.84 0.40 -0.81
N GLY A 563 -35.64 -0.13 0.41
CA GLY A 563 -36.73 -0.42 1.35
C GLY A 563 -37.55 -1.66 1.01
N LYS A 564 -37.17 -2.43 -0.03
CA LYS A 564 -37.83 -3.68 -0.42
C LYS A 564 -37.11 -4.90 0.14
N PRO A 565 -37.80 -6.05 0.27
CA PRO A 565 -37.12 -7.29 0.59
C PRO A 565 -36.11 -7.68 -0.49
N GLY A 566 -34.93 -8.15 -0.07
CA GLY A 566 -33.84 -8.51 -0.97
C GLY A 566 -33.16 -9.84 -0.60
N PRO A 567 -32.03 -10.16 -1.27
CA PRO A 567 -31.39 -11.46 -1.14
C PRO A 567 -30.89 -11.73 0.28
N VAL A 568 -30.84 -13.01 0.64
CA VAL A 568 -30.25 -13.49 1.89
C VAL A 568 -28.75 -13.24 1.86
N LEU A 569 -28.25 -12.58 2.90
CA LEU A 569 -26.83 -12.40 3.17
C LEU A 569 -26.26 -13.57 3.96
N ALA A 570 -26.98 -14.05 4.96
CA ALA A 570 -26.54 -15.15 5.80
C ALA A 570 -27.72 -15.80 6.53
N GLN A 571 -27.57 -17.09 6.85
CA GLN A 571 -28.44 -17.74 7.82
C GLN A 571 -27.93 -17.46 9.24
N LEU A 572 -28.80 -16.95 10.10
CA LEU A 572 -28.49 -16.67 11.51
C LEU A 572 -28.83 -17.86 12.41
N LEU A 573 -29.91 -18.58 12.10
CA LEU A 573 -30.28 -19.84 12.75
C LEU A 573 -30.71 -20.88 11.71
N GLY A 574 -30.23 -22.10 11.91
CA GLY A 574 -30.58 -23.29 11.13
C GLY A 574 -32.06 -23.70 11.29
N PRO A 575 -32.57 -24.58 10.41
CA PRO A 575 -33.90 -25.17 10.52
C PRO A 575 -34.19 -25.73 11.93
N GLY A 576 -35.21 -25.22 12.62
CA GLY A 576 -35.66 -25.70 13.93
C GLY A 576 -34.78 -25.30 15.13
N ALA A 577 -33.72 -24.52 14.92
CA ALA A 577 -32.86 -24.06 16.01
C ALA A 577 -33.55 -22.99 16.86
N LYS A 578 -33.61 -23.23 18.18
CA LYS A 578 -34.18 -22.29 19.17
C LYS A 578 -33.21 -21.22 19.61
N SER A 579 -31.92 -21.45 19.47
CA SER A 579 -30.87 -20.50 19.80
C SER A 579 -29.60 -20.81 19.02
N GLY A 580 -28.74 -19.81 18.85
CA GLY A 580 -27.47 -19.98 18.16
C GLY A 580 -26.73 -18.67 17.95
N GLU A 581 -25.53 -18.79 17.41
CA GLU A 581 -24.64 -17.69 17.10
C GLU A 581 -24.21 -17.74 15.63
N ALA A 582 -24.11 -16.58 15.00
CA ALA A 582 -23.56 -16.41 13.67
C ALA A 582 -22.43 -15.38 13.72
N ASP A 583 -21.34 -15.69 13.02
CA ASP A 583 -20.18 -14.82 12.92
C ASP A 583 -19.90 -14.51 11.44
N LEU A 584 -20.21 -13.28 11.05
CA LEU A 584 -20.27 -12.86 9.66
C LEU A 584 -19.18 -11.84 9.37
N ARG A 585 -18.39 -12.11 8.31
CA ARG A 585 -17.50 -11.11 7.73
C ARG A 585 -18.26 -10.35 6.63
N LEU A 586 -18.37 -9.05 6.79
CA LEU A 586 -19.10 -8.19 5.86
C LEU A 586 -18.17 -7.67 4.76
N ASP A 587 -18.53 -7.92 3.50
CA ASP A 587 -17.91 -7.26 2.34
C ASP A 587 -18.22 -5.75 2.34
N ALA A 588 -17.59 -4.98 1.44
CA ALA A 588 -17.80 -3.54 1.39
C ALA A 588 -19.27 -3.13 1.19
N ARG A 589 -20.05 -3.88 0.42
CA ARG A 589 -21.47 -3.60 0.16
C ARG A 589 -22.30 -3.89 1.41
N ALA A 590 -22.08 -5.04 2.06
CA ALA A 590 -22.76 -5.41 3.30
C ALA A 590 -22.43 -4.43 4.45
N ARG A 591 -21.20 -3.92 4.54
CA ARG A 591 -20.85 -2.87 5.50
C ARG A 591 -21.61 -1.57 5.23
N ALA A 592 -21.70 -1.16 3.97
CA ALA A 592 -22.48 0.03 3.60
C ALA A 592 -23.97 -0.15 3.88
N ASP A 593 -24.50 -1.35 3.66
CA ASP A 593 -25.89 -1.69 3.99
C ASP A 593 -26.13 -1.68 5.51
N LEU A 594 -25.20 -2.18 6.32
CA LEU A 594 -25.29 -2.12 7.78
C LEU A 594 -25.31 -0.67 8.27
N ALA A 595 -24.37 0.16 7.80
CA ALA A 595 -24.26 1.57 8.20
C ALA A 595 -25.50 2.39 7.82
N ALA A 596 -26.19 2.02 6.74
CA ALA A 596 -27.40 2.69 6.27
C ALA A 596 -28.70 2.10 6.83
N GLY A 597 -28.65 1.14 7.75
CA GLY A 597 -29.85 0.47 8.26
C GLY A 597 -30.60 -0.34 7.20
N ARG A 598 -29.89 -0.87 6.20
CA ARG A 598 -30.44 -1.70 5.12
C ARG A 598 -30.17 -3.20 5.31
N LEU A 599 -29.61 -3.61 6.43
CA LEU A 599 -29.60 -5.02 6.83
C LEU A 599 -30.74 -5.29 7.78
N TYR A 600 -31.52 -6.33 7.50
CA TYR A 600 -32.64 -6.71 8.35
C TYR A 600 -32.70 -8.23 8.53
N ALA A 601 -33.19 -8.66 9.68
CA ALA A 601 -33.42 -10.07 9.96
C ALA A 601 -34.90 -10.42 9.74
N THR A 602 -35.13 -11.64 9.24
CA THR A 602 -36.46 -12.18 8.95
C THR A 602 -36.61 -13.54 9.61
N LEU A 603 -37.71 -13.74 10.36
CA LEU A 603 -38.07 -15.01 10.97
C LEU A 603 -39.08 -15.74 10.09
N HIS A 604 -38.80 -17.02 9.81
CA HIS A 604 -39.65 -17.91 9.03
C HIS A 604 -40.27 -18.97 9.94
N SER A 605 -41.55 -19.25 9.75
CA SER A 605 -42.31 -20.33 10.41
C SER A 605 -43.32 -20.92 9.41
N ALA A 606 -44.07 -21.95 9.79
CA ALA A 606 -45.12 -22.49 8.91
C ALA A 606 -46.25 -21.47 8.67
N ASP A 607 -46.57 -20.65 9.69
CA ASP A 607 -47.54 -19.54 9.57
C ASP A 607 -47.01 -18.35 8.77
N GLN A 608 -45.68 -18.22 8.64
CA GLN A 608 -45.00 -17.12 7.95
C GLN A 608 -43.95 -17.70 6.98
N PRO A 609 -44.38 -18.45 5.93
CA PRO A 609 -43.45 -19.19 5.08
C PRO A 609 -42.56 -18.27 4.24
N LEU A 610 -43.06 -17.07 3.90
CA LEU A 610 -42.30 -16.02 3.21
C LEU A 610 -41.48 -15.13 4.16
N GLY A 611 -41.61 -15.34 5.47
CA GLY A 611 -40.98 -14.53 6.51
C GLY A 611 -41.88 -13.40 7.02
N ALA A 612 -41.77 -13.12 8.31
CA ALA A 612 -42.56 -12.10 9.01
C ALA A 612 -41.87 -10.70 9.04
N GLU A 613 -42.43 -9.76 9.82
CA GLU A 613 -41.90 -8.40 10.00
C GLU A 613 -40.38 -8.33 10.13
N HIS A 614 -39.80 -7.33 9.46
CA HIS A 614 -38.35 -7.17 9.34
C HIS A 614 -37.79 -6.32 10.48
N ALA A 615 -36.77 -6.83 11.16
CA ALA A 615 -36.04 -6.08 12.16
C ALA A 615 -34.72 -5.56 11.59
N VAL A 616 -34.60 -4.24 11.42
CA VAL A 616 -33.37 -3.59 10.96
C VAL A 616 -32.27 -3.73 12.02
N LEU A 617 -31.06 -4.10 11.58
CA LEU A 617 -29.87 -4.06 12.41
C LEU A 617 -29.29 -2.64 12.35
N VAL A 618 -29.26 -1.97 13.50
CA VAL A 618 -28.68 -0.64 13.67
C VAL A 618 -27.54 -0.73 14.66
N VAL A 619 -26.35 -0.33 14.23
CA VAL A 619 -25.16 -0.25 15.07
C VAL A 619 -24.94 1.20 15.48
N LYS A 620 -24.69 1.44 16.76
CA LYS A 620 -24.31 2.75 17.31
C LYS A 620 -22.83 2.75 17.64
#